data_AF-A0A661K9D6-F1
#
_entry.id   AF-A0A661K9D6-F1
#
_cell.length_a   1.000
_cell.length_b   1.000
_cell.length_c   1.000
_cell.angle_alpha   90.00
_cell.angle_beta   90.00
_cell.angle_gamma   90.00
#
_symmetry.space_group_name_H-M   'P 1'
#
loop_
_entity.id
_entity.type
_entity.pdbx_description
1 polymer ?
#
loop_
_entity_poly.entity_id
_entity_poly.type
_entity_poly.pdbx_seq_one_letter_code
_entity_poly.pdbx_strand_id
1 'polypeptide(L)'
;MKRRKKEILVALAGNPNTGKTTVFNQLTGSRQHTGNWPGVTVEKKEGEFSLHGTKVKVVDLPGTYGLTAYSIDEKIARDFVVKEKPNVVVAIVDASNLERNLYLVTQLLELEVNLVICLNMMDMAQRGGWEIDIRTLSDVMNSPVVPTVANKGEGIEELKKAILSAAASTDNKFRINYGKDAEAMIEEVEEKLRSLGEIPYPDRWSAIKFLEGDPEVTKTLLKKGIDQKGLERFLRKVQRDLGYDDLETLIAERRYGYIHGVCKECIKKRAGIEERINWSDQIDKVLTNKYLGIPIFLAFMVVTFQIVFGLGGPLADLIDALFGWFGGVVTSMLQSLGAPAWSISLLSDGIIAGIGSVLVFLPHILLLFLAIAVLEDSGYMARAAFVMDRLMHALGLHGKSFIPLIIGFGCNIPAIMATRTLESKKDRIITILVNPLMSCSARLPIYTLFAGAFFAQRQGLVVFSLYLLGIVLAIIMARTFKGLFFREEVAPLIMELPPYRLP
;
A
#
# COMPACT_ATOMS: atom_id res chain seq x y z
N MET A 1 -48.71 -1.04 4.85
CA MET A 1 -47.35 -0.48 4.64
C MET A 1 -46.32 -1.41 5.24
N LYS A 2 -45.55 -2.14 4.41
CA LYS A 2 -44.42 -2.96 4.88
C LYS A 2 -43.34 -2.02 5.46
N ARG A 3 -43.00 -2.14 6.75
CA ARG A 3 -41.83 -1.48 7.35
C ARG A 3 -40.61 -1.80 6.46
N ARG A 4 -40.04 -0.80 5.77
CA ARG A 4 -38.74 -0.94 5.11
C ARG A 4 -37.76 -1.42 6.19
N LYS A 5 -37.21 -2.64 6.05
CA LYS A 5 -36.12 -3.10 6.91
C LYS A 5 -35.02 -2.05 6.81
N LYS A 6 -34.66 -1.42 7.92
CA LYS A 6 -33.62 -0.39 8.00
C LYS A 6 -32.30 -1.08 7.68
N GLU A 7 -31.82 -0.93 6.45
CA GLU A 7 -30.52 -1.44 6.03
C GLU A 7 -29.44 -0.52 6.60
N ILE A 8 -28.50 -1.10 7.35
CA ILE A 8 -27.39 -0.35 7.96
C ILE A 8 -26.20 -0.44 7.00
N LEU A 9 -25.69 0.71 6.56
CA LEU A 9 -24.48 0.80 5.77
C LEU A 9 -23.27 1.00 6.69
N VAL A 10 -22.28 0.12 6.56
CA VAL A 10 -21.04 0.15 7.32
C VAL A 10 -19.86 0.26 6.37
N ALA A 11 -18.93 1.16 6.67
CA ALA A 11 -17.65 1.26 5.97
C ALA A 11 -16.53 0.68 6.84
N LEU A 12 -15.67 -0.19 6.30
CA LEU A 12 -14.44 -0.60 6.94
C LEU A 12 -13.30 0.31 6.47
N ALA A 13 -12.74 1.09 7.38
CA ALA A 13 -11.57 1.92 7.17
C ALA A 13 -10.39 1.36 7.97
N GLY A 14 -9.16 1.61 7.54
CA GLY A 14 -7.98 1.16 8.27
C GLY A 14 -6.72 1.24 7.43
N ASN A 15 -5.58 1.25 8.10
CA ASN A 15 -4.29 1.27 7.43
C ASN A 15 -4.09 -0.03 6.61
N PRO A 16 -3.25 -0.02 5.57
CA PRO A 16 -2.76 -1.24 4.94
C PRO A 16 -2.20 -2.22 5.98
N ASN A 17 -2.39 -3.53 5.74
CA ASN A 17 -1.84 -4.61 6.56
C ASN A 17 -2.32 -4.70 8.03
N THR A 18 -3.42 -4.03 8.38
CA THR A 18 -4.08 -4.11 9.72
C THR A 18 -5.01 -5.32 9.88
N GLY A 19 -5.11 -6.17 8.86
CA GLY A 19 -6.05 -7.29 8.83
C GLY A 19 -7.47 -6.90 8.45
N LYS A 20 -7.67 -5.72 7.86
CA LYS A 20 -8.97 -5.23 7.36
C LYS A 20 -9.71 -6.24 6.47
N THR A 21 -9.03 -6.83 5.48
CA THR A 21 -9.63 -7.86 4.62
C THR A 21 -9.98 -9.14 5.39
N THR A 22 -9.22 -9.49 6.42
CA THR A 22 -9.52 -10.63 7.29
C THR A 22 -10.80 -10.36 8.10
N VAL A 23 -10.92 -9.16 8.70
CA VAL A 23 -12.14 -8.75 9.41
C VAL A 23 -13.34 -8.71 8.46
N PHE A 24 -13.17 -8.17 7.25
CA PHE A 24 -14.21 -8.15 6.22
C PHE A 24 -14.73 -9.57 5.93
N ASN A 25 -13.83 -10.51 5.64
CA ASN A 25 -14.19 -11.90 5.37
C ASN A 25 -14.90 -12.57 6.56
N GLN A 26 -14.49 -12.29 7.80
CA GLN A 26 -15.14 -12.83 9.00
C GLN A 26 -16.54 -12.25 9.23
N LEU A 27 -16.76 -10.98 8.83
CA LEU A 27 -18.07 -10.35 8.93
C LEU A 27 -19.03 -10.89 7.86
N THR A 28 -18.58 -11.00 6.61
CA THR A 28 -19.45 -11.26 5.43
C THR A 28 -19.51 -12.73 5.00
N GLY A 29 -18.50 -13.54 5.35
CA GLY A 29 -18.38 -14.93 4.92
C GLY A 29 -18.36 -15.05 3.39
N SER A 30 -19.21 -15.91 2.84
CA SER A 30 -19.32 -16.11 1.38
C SER A 30 -20.19 -15.06 0.67
N ARG A 31 -20.88 -14.17 1.40
CA ARG A 31 -21.81 -13.17 0.84
C ARG A 31 -21.10 -11.88 0.50
N GLN A 32 -20.12 -11.96 -0.39
CA GLN A 32 -19.33 -10.84 -0.84
C GLN A 32 -19.21 -10.83 -2.36
N HIS A 33 -19.09 -9.64 -2.93
CA HIS A 33 -18.81 -9.44 -4.33
C HIS A 33 -17.71 -8.38 -4.50
N THR A 34 -16.94 -8.55 -5.56
CA THR A 34 -15.85 -7.65 -5.93
C THR A 34 -16.22 -6.92 -7.21
N GLY A 35 -16.07 -5.61 -7.22
CA GLY A 35 -16.16 -4.74 -8.39
C GLY A 35 -15.04 -3.71 -8.42
N ASN A 36 -15.23 -2.64 -9.18
CA ASN A 36 -14.32 -1.50 -9.21
C ASN A 36 -15.03 -0.25 -8.70
N TRP A 37 -14.28 0.63 -8.05
CA TRP A 37 -14.77 1.97 -7.71
C TRP A 37 -15.07 2.77 -9.00
N PRO A 38 -16.15 3.57 -9.05
CA PRO A 38 -16.54 4.28 -10.27
C PRO A 38 -15.41 5.15 -10.85
N GLY A 39 -15.06 4.91 -12.11
CA GLY A 39 -14.07 5.72 -12.84
C GLY A 39 -12.61 5.46 -12.49
N VAL A 40 -12.29 4.44 -11.68
CA VAL A 40 -10.92 4.07 -11.30
C VAL A 40 -10.69 2.56 -11.36
N THR A 41 -9.43 2.14 -11.34
CA THR A 41 -9.02 0.71 -11.34
C THR A 41 -8.84 0.15 -9.92
N VAL A 42 -9.39 0.81 -8.90
CA VAL A 42 -9.28 0.38 -7.51
C VAL A 42 -10.40 -0.63 -7.21
N GLU A 43 -10.03 -1.76 -6.63
CA GLU A 43 -10.96 -2.83 -6.28
C GLU A 43 -11.93 -2.35 -5.18
N LYS A 44 -13.23 -2.64 -5.35
CA LYS A 44 -14.28 -2.38 -4.38
C LYS A 44 -14.86 -3.70 -3.91
N LYS A 45 -14.70 -4.02 -2.62
CA LYS A 45 -15.32 -5.21 -2.01
C LYS A 45 -16.54 -4.79 -1.21
N GLU A 46 -17.65 -5.47 -1.47
CA GLU A 46 -18.90 -5.25 -0.76
C GLU A 46 -19.46 -6.60 -0.31
N GLY A 47 -20.00 -6.66 0.89
CA GLY A 47 -20.64 -7.86 1.40
C GLY A 47 -21.74 -7.54 2.38
N GLU A 48 -22.39 -8.58 2.87
CA GLU A 48 -23.54 -8.42 3.77
C GLU A 48 -23.53 -9.47 4.88
N PHE A 49 -23.97 -9.05 6.07
CA PHE A 49 -24.29 -9.96 7.16
C PHE A 49 -25.64 -9.60 7.78
N SER A 50 -26.15 -10.50 8.61
CA SER A 50 -27.39 -10.26 9.34
C SER A 50 -27.19 -10.62 10.81
N LEU A 51 -27.57 -9.70 11.69
CA LEU A 51 -27.54 -9.91 13.14
C LEU A 51 -28.89 -9.47 13.72
N HIS A 52 -29.52 -10.32 14.54
CA HIS A 52 -30.84 -10.09 15.14
C HIS A 52 -31.93 -9.63 14.14
N GLY A 53 -31.89 -10.14 12.91
CA GLY A 53 -32.87 -9.80 11.86
C GLY A 53 -32.62 -8.48 11.13
N THR A 54 -31.62 -7.71 11.54
CA THR A 54 -31.15 -6.49 10.85
C THR A 54 -30.11 -6.85 9.80
N LYS A 55 -30.30 -6.35 8.58
CA LYS A 55 -29.37 -6.54 7.47
C LYS A 55 -28.34 -5.41 7.48
N VAL A 56 -27.07 -5.78 7.45
CA VAL A 56 -25.94 -4.84 7.46
C VAL A 56 -25.15 -5.03 6.17
N LYS A 57 -25.03 -3.96 5.39
CA LYS A 57 -24.18 -3.90 4.21
C LYS A 57 -22.82 -3.36 4.62
N VAL A 58 -21.76 -4.08 4.27
CA VAL A 58 -20.38 -3.75 4.61
C VAL A 58 -19.63 -3.42 3.33
N VAL A 59 -18.98 -2.26 3.29
CA VAL A 59 -18.12 -1.83 2.18
C VAL A 59 -16.69 -1.72 2.70
N ASP A 60 -15.77 -2.41 2.03
CA ASP A 60 -14.35 -2.32 2.32
C ASP A 60 -13.76 -1.10 1.61
N LEU A 61 -13.26 -0.12 2.37
CA LEU A 61 -12.56 1.02 1.79
C LEU A 61 -11.11 0.63 1.44
N PRO A 62 -10.46 1.30 0.47
CA PRO A 62 -9.03 1.16 0.28
C PRO A 62 -8.26 1.40 1.59
N GLY A 63 -7.13 0.71 1.77
CA GLY A 63 -6.31 0.90 2.97
C GLY A 63 -5.56 2.24 2.88
N THR A 64 -5.71 3.12 3.87
CA THR A 64 -5.14 4.48 3.84
C THR A 64 -4.49 4.85 5.16
N TYR A 65 -3.49 5.73 5.13
CA TYR A 65 -2.83 6.23 6.34
C TYR A 65 -3.44 7.51 6.89
N GLY A 66 -4.11 8.26 6.03
CA GLY A 66 -4.94 9.40 6.38
C GLY A 66 -6.10 9.55 5.41
N LEU A 67 -6.66 10.75 5.40
CA LEU A 67 -7.77 11.18 4.53
C LEU A 67 -7.40 12.45 3.75
N THR A 68 -6.10 12.70 3.55
CA THR A 68 -5.60 13.80 2.71
C THR A 68 -5.58 13.36 1.25
N ALA A 69 -5.86 14.24 0.29
CA ALA A 69 -6.07 13.85 -1.12
C ALA A 69 -4.80 13.50 -1.94
N TYR A 70 -3.73 13.00 -1.32
CA TYR A 70 -2.47 12.72 -2.04
C TYR A 70 -2.55 11.46 -2.90
N SER A 71 -3.19 10.41 -2.38
CA SER A 71 -3.42 9.17 -3.11
C SER A 71 -4.87 9.02 -3.58
N ILE A 72 -5.06 8.23 -4.64
CA ILE A 72 -6.40 7.87 -5.14
C ILE A 72 -7.18 7.11 -4.05
N ASP A 73 -6.49 6.27 -3.27
CA ASP A 73 -7.08 5.45 -2.22
C ASP A 73 -7.61 6.30 -1.07
N GLU A 74 -6.83 7.29 -0.60
CA GLU A 74 -7.26 8.27 0.42
C GLU A 74 -8.47 9.08 -0.05
N LYS A 75 -8.42 9.53 -1.30
CA LYS A 75 -9.53 10.26 -1.90
C LYS A 75 -10.81 9.42 -1.96
N ILE A 76 -10.72 8.15 -2.36
CA ILE A 76 -11.86 7.23 -2.41
C ILE A 76 -12.42 7.00 -1.01
N ALA A 77 -11.57 6.70 -0.03
CA ALA A 77 -11.98 6.46 1.34
C ALA A 77 -12.72 7.67 1.92
N ARG A 78 -12.12 8.87 1.81
CA ARG A 78 -12.73 10.12 2.26
C ARG A 78 -14.05 10.42 1.54
N ASP A 79 -14.05 10.38 0.20
CA ASP A 79 -15.22 10.72 -0.60
C ASP A 79 -16.38 9.78 -0.30
N PHE A 80 -16.13 8.48 -0.07
CA PHE A 80 -17.16 7.54 0.33
C PHE A 80 -17.77 7.91 1.69
N VAL A 81 -16.92 8.14 2.70
CA VAL A 81 -17.38 8.51 4.05
C VAL A 81 -18.26 9.75 4.02
N VAL A 82 -17.88 10.76 3.22
CA VAL A 82 -18.58 12.05 3.17
C VAL A 82 -19.83 12.02 2.30
N LYS A 83 -19.78 11.37 1.13
CA LYS A 83 -20.89 11.40 0.14
C LYS A 83 -21.93 10.34 0.43
N GLU A 84 -21.51 9.12 0.77
CA GLU A 84 -22.43 7.99 1.02
C GLU A 84 -22.95 7.98 2.46
N LYS A 85 -22.30 8.73 3.37
CA LYS A 85 -22.69 8.90 4.77
C LYS A 85 -23.06 7.57 5.45
N PRO A 86 -22.11 6.63 5.57
CA PRO A 86 -22.37 5.34 6.21
C PRO A 86 -22.88 5.55 7.65
N ASN A 87 -23.76 4.66 8.10
CA ASN A 87 -24.33 4.75 9.45
C ASN A 87 -23.27 4.52 10.53
N VAL A 88 -22.25 3.72 10.23
CA VAL A 88 -21.10 3.45 11.09
C VAL A 88 -19.85 3.31 10.22
N VAL A 89 -18.74 3.88 10.68
CA VAL A 89 -17.41 3.56 10.17
C VAL A 89 -16.71 2.68 11.20
N VAL A 90 -16.18 1.53 10.77
CA VAL A 90 -15.37 0.67 11.61
C VAL A 90 -13.91 0.91 11.25
N ALA A 91 -13.14 1.50 12.16
CA ALA A 91 -11.70 1.66 12.01
C ALA A 91 -10.99 0.38 12.48
N ILE A 92 -10.35 -0.32 11.55
CA ILE A 92 -9.49 -1.47 11.84
C ILE A 92 -8.11 -0.96 12.23
N VAL A 93 -7.73 -1.20 13.48
CA VAL A 93 -6.50 -0.70 14.11
C VAL A 93 -5.63 -1.89 14.50
N ASP A 94 -4.37 -1.90 14.05
CA ASP A 94 -3.39 -2.89 14.53
C ASP A 94 -2.93 -2.54 15.95
N ALA A 95 -3.31 -3.39 16.91
CA ALA A 95 -2.98 -3.24 18.33
C ALA A 95 -1.47 -3.21 18.60
N SER A 96 -0.64 -3.83 17.75
CA SER A 96 0.82 -3.81 17.88
C SER A 96 1.44 -2.48 17.45
N ASN A 97 0.70 -1.65 16.70
CA ASN A 97 1.13 -0.36 16.16
C ASN A 97 0.09 0.74 16.42
N LEU A 98 -0.40 0.83 17.66
CA LEU A 98 -1.55 1.66 18.04
C LEU A 98 -1.38 3.13 17.65
N GLU A 99 -0.30 3.79 18.09
CA GLU A 99 -0.03 5.22 17.89
C GLU A 99 -0.19 5.64 16.43
N ARG A 100 0.44 4.92 15.52
CA ARG A 100 0.34 5.18 14.09
C ARG A 100 -1.08 4.99 13.54
N ASN A 101 -1.78 3.95 13.95
CA ASN A 101 -3.13 3.66 13.44
C ASN A 101 -4.15 4.69 13.96
N LEU A 102 -3.94 5.22 15.15
CA LEU A 102 -4.80 6.27 15.72
C LEU A 102 -4.76 7.57 14.90
N TYR A 103 -3.75 7.78 14.06
CA TYR A 103 -3.73 8.92 13.14
C TYR A 103 -4.94 8.94 12.20
N LEU A 104 -5.24 7.81 11.53
CA LEU A 104 -6.43 7.70 10.69
C LEU A 104 -7.72 7.80 11.53
N VAL A 105 -7.73 7.17 12.71
CA VAL A 105 -8.88 7.17 13.63
C VAL A 105 -9.27 8.59 14.02
N THR A 106 -8.30 9.42 14.40
CA THR A 106 -8.56 10.82 14.76
C THR A 106 -9.17 11.61 13.59
N GLN A 107 -8.66 11.44 12.37
CA GLN A 107 -9.23 12.10 11.19
C GLN A 107 -10.65 11.63 10.86
N LEU A 108 -10.97 10.35 11.09
CA LEU A 108 -12.33 9.83 10.94
C LEU A 108 -13.27 10.43 12.00
N LEU A 109 -12.82 10.56 13.25
CA LEU A 109 -13.61 11.20 14.30
C LEU A 109 -13.86 12.68 14.03
N GLU A 110 -12.89 13.40 13.46
CA GLU A 110 -13.07 14.80 13.04
C GLU A 110 -14.08 14.97 11.90
N LEU A 111 -14.38 13.91 11.14
CA LEU A 111 -15.48 13.89 10.16
C LEU A 111 -16.85 13.71 10.83
N GLU A 112 -16.93 13.66 12.16
CA GLU A 112 -18.16 13.51 12.94
C GLU A 112 -18.97 12.29 12.49
N VAL A 113 -18.29 11.15 12.31
CA VAL A 113 -18.93 9.87 11.98
C VAL A 113 -19.15 9.03 13.24
N ASN A 114 -20.17 8.17 13.22
CA ASN A 114 -20.31 7.15 14.25
C ASN A 114 -19.21 6.11 14.07
N LEU A 115 -18.19 6.14 14.93
CA LEU A 115 -17.02 5.27 14.80
C LEU A 115 -17.08 4.09 15.77
N VAL A 116 -16.65 2.91 15.30
CA VAL A 116 -16.29 1.76 16.14
C VAL A 116 -14.84 1.40 15.85
N ILE A 117 -14.03 1.29 16.90
CA ILE A 117 -12.62 0.92 16.77
C ILE A 117 -12.51 -0.60 16.94
N CYS A 118 -12.17 -1.29 15.86
CA CYS A 118 -11.82 -2.71 15.89
C CYS A 118 -10.30 -2.81 16.13
N LEU A 119 -9.93 -3.05 17.38
CA LEU A 119 -8.54 -3.19 17.80
C LEU A 119 -8.08 -4.63 17.51
N ASN A 120 -7.58 -4.86 16.30
CA ASN A 120 -7.20 -6.16 15.78
C ASN A 120 -5.74 -6.52 16.10
N MET A 121 -5.36 -7.78 15.91
CA MET A 121 -4.03 -8.31 16.21
C MET A 121 -3.67 -8.21 17.71
N MET A 122 -4.66 -8.39 18.59
CA MET A 122 -4.42 -8.38 20.04
C MET A 122 -3.44 -9.45 20.50
N ASP A 123 -3.37 -10.59 19.80
CA ASP A 123 -2.39 -11.64 20.04
C ASP A 123 -0.95 -11.16 19.75
N MET A 124 -0.76 -10.36 18.71
CA MET A 124 0.53 -9.73 18.39
C MET A 124 0.92 -8.68 19.43
N ALA A 125 -0.02 -7.82 19.84
CA ALA A 125 0.22 -6.85 20.91
C ALA A 125 0.65 -7.55 22.22
N GLN A 126 -0.06 -8.60 22.62
CA GLN A 126 0.26 -9.40 23.80
C GLN A 126 1.61 -10.13 23.68
N ARG A 127 1.95 -10.69 22.51
CA ARG A 127 3.28 -11.27 22.23
C ARG A 127 4.38 -10.22 22.26
N GLY A 128 4.06 -8.99 21.86
CA GLY A 128 4.93 -7.82 22.01
C GLY A 128 5.04 -7.32 23.46
N GLY A 129 4.25 -7.91 24.37
CA GLY A 129 4.20 -7.56 25.80
C GLY A 129 3.37 -6.32 26.12
N TRP A 130 2.63 -5.80 25.14
CA TRP A 130 1.75 -4.65 25.34
C TRP A 130 0.43 -5.09 25.97
N GLU A 131 0.01 -4.38 27.00
CA GLU A 131 -1.32 -4.49 27.59
C GLU A 131 -2.06 -3.17 27.37
N ILE A 132 -3.15 -3.22 26.61
CA ILE A 132 -3.89 -2.02 26.22
C ILE A 132 -5.15 -1.93 27.08
N ASP A 133 -5.31 -0.81 27.77
CA ASP A 133 -6.50 -0.50 28.55
C ASP A 133 -7.65 -0.08 27.64
N ILE A 134 -8.47 -1.07 27.26
CA ILE A 134 -9.57 -0.90 26.32
C ILE A 134 -10.59 0.12 26.81
N ARG A 135 -10.83 0.21 28.12
CA ARG A 135 -11.82 1.13 28.70
C ARG A 135 -11.35 2.56 28.56
N THR A 136 -10.13 2.85 29.02
CA THR A 136 -9.53 4.17 28.89
C THR A 136 -9.46 4.61 27.43
N LEU A 137 -9.06 3.72 26.52
CA LEU A 137 -9.02 4.03 25.09
C LEU A 137 -10.42 4.34 24.53
N SER A 138 -11.44 3.59 24.94
CA SER A 138 -12.83 3.81 24.52
C SER A 138 -13.36 5.16 25.01
N ASP A 139 -13.06 5.53 26.26
CA ASP A 139 -13.49 6.78 26.88
C ASP A 139 -12.80 7.99 26.23
N VAL A 140 -11.48 7.93 26.06
CA VAL A 140 -10.68 9.03 25.49
C VAL A 140 -11.01 9.27 24.02
N MET A 141 -11.25 8.19 23.25
CA MET A 141 -11.61 8.30 21.83
C MET A 141 -13.09 8.55 21.59
N ASN A 142 -13.91 8.60 22.66
CA ASN A 142 -15.37 8.72 22.60
C ASN A 142 -16.00 7.74 21.57
N SER A 143 -15.54 6.50 21.56
CA SER A 143 -15.95 5.49 20.58
C SER A 143 -15.79 4.08 21.14
N PRO A 144 -16.72 3.14 20.87
CA PRO A 144 -16.58 1.76 21.31
C PRO A 144 -15.30 1.12 20.74
N VAL A 145 -14.46 0.57 21.61
CA VAL A 145 -13.26 -0.20 21.24
C VAL A 145 -13.53 -1.69 21.46
N VAL A 146 -13.38 -2.48 20.40
CA VAL A 146 -13.56 -3.94 20.44
C VAL A 146 -12.23 -4.64 20.14
N PRO A 147 -11.62 -5.35 21.11
CA PRO A 147 -10.43 -6.14 20.88
C PRO A 147 -10.75 -7.38 20.04
N THR A 148 -9.95 -7.66 19.01
CA THR A 148 -10.17 -8.78 18.09
C THR A 148 -8.86 -9.51 17.70
N VAL A 149 -9.02 -10.77 17.30
CA VAL A 149 -8.00 -11.58 16.63
C VAL A 149 -8.66 -12.19 15.39
N ALA A 150 -8.72 -11.40 14.31
CA ALA A 150 -9.59 -11.68 13.17
C ALA A 150 -9.29 -13.01 12.45
N ASN A 151 -8.03 -13.44 12.39
CA ASN A 151 -7.68 -14.73 11.78
C ASN A 151 -8.21 -15.94 12.58
N LYS A 152 -8.48 -15.78 13.87
CA LYS A 152 -9.10 -16.79 14.74
C LYS A 152 -10.60 -16.60 14.93
N GLY A 153 -11.16 -15.51 14.43
CA GLY A 153 -12.57 -15.14 14.60
C GLY A 153 -12.92 -14.59 16.00
N GLU A 154 -11.93 -14.38 16.87
CA GLU A 154 -12.16 -13.87 18.24
C GLU A 154 -12.56 -12.38 18.20
N GLY A 155 -13.61 -12.01 18.95
CA GLY A 155 -14.09 -10.62 19.07
C GLY A 155 -15.03 -10.16 17.93
N ILE A 156 -15.28 -11.00 16.91
CA ILE A 156 -16.09 -10.62 15.74
C ILE A 156 -17.58 -10.49 16.09
N GLU A 157 -18.11 -11.32 17.00
CA GLU A 157 -19.52 -11.20 17.42
C GLU A 157 -19.75 -9.97 18.29
N GLU A 158 -18.80 -9.64 19.16
CA GLU A 158 -18.76 -8.40 19.93
C GLU A 158 -18.69 -7.18 19.00
N LEU A 159 -17.89 -7.26 17.93
CA LEU A 159 -17.79 -6.21 16.92
C LEU A 159 -19.13 -5.99 16.20
N LYS A 160 -19.82 -7.06 15.79
CA LYS A 160 -21.15 -6.96 15.17
C LYS A 160 -22.16 -6.29 16.11
N LYS A 161 -22.13 -6.60 17.41
CA LYS A 161 -22.98 -5.95 18.42
C LYS A 161 -22.64 -4.46 18.58
N ALA A 162 -21.36 -4.11 18.65
CA ALA A 162 -20.89 -2.73 18.75
C ALA A 162 -21.32 -1.89 17.54
N ILE A 163 -21.23 -2.45 16.33
CA ILE A 163 -21.70 -1.83 15.09
C ILE A 163 -23.19 -1.49 15.18
N LEU A 164 -24.04 -2.44 15.59
CA LEU A 164 -25.47 -2.19 15.72
C LEU A 164 -25.79 -1.12 16.77
N SER A 165 -25.05 -1.10 17.88
CA SER A 165 -25.21 -0.09 18.93
C SER A 165 -24.80 1.30 18.44
N ALA A 166 -23.64 1.41 17.76
CA ALA A 166 -23.14 2.67 17.22
C ALA A 166 -24.06 3.23 16.12
N ALA A 167 -24.67 2.37 15.30
CA ALA A 167 -25.63 2.77 14.27
C ALA A 167 -26.90 3.44 14.83
N ALA A 168 -27.20 3.23 16.11
CA ALA A 168 -28.32 3.86 16.80
C ALA A 168 -27.93 5.18 17.51
N SER A 169 -26.64 5.48 17.66
CA SER A 169 -26.17 6.72 18.29
C SER A 169 -26.33 7.92 17.35
N THR A 170 -26.65 9.07 17.95
CA THR A 170 -26.66 10.38 17.29
C THR A 170 -25.65 11.35 17.91
N ASP A 171 -24.90 10.91 18.92
CA ASP A 171 -23.86 11.72 19.56
C ASP A 171 -22.49 11.22 19.13
N ASN A 172 -21.79 12.06 18.37
CA ASN A 172 -20.51 11.75 17.74
C ASN A 172 -19.58 12.97 17.73
N LYS A 173 -19.79 13.91 18.67
CA LYS A 173 -18.93 15.08 18.79
C LYS A 173 -17.60 14.67 19.40
N PHE A 174 -16.55 14.78 18.59
CA PHE A 174 -15.17 14.58 19.01
C PHE A 174 -14.36 15.83 18.66
N ARG A 175 -13.50 16.28 19.59
CA ARG A 175 -12.67 17.46 19.38
C ARG A 175 -11.26 17.23 19.92
N ILE A 176 -10.29 17.40 19.04
CA ILE A 176 -8.89 17.54 19.40
C ILE A 176 -8.62 19.02 19.66
N ASN A 177 -7.88 19.29 20.73
CA ASN A 177 -7.35 20.61 21.02
C ASN A 177 -5.97 20.75 20.37
N TYR A 178 -5.88 21.57 19.33
CA TYR A 178 -4.65 21.81 18.58
C TYR A 178 -3.72 22.84 19.26
N GLY A 179 -4.07 23.30 20.46
CA GLY A 179 -3.35 24.35 21.19
C GLY A 179 -3.93 25.73 20.88
N LYS A 180 -3.75 26.68 21.81
CA LYS A 180 -4.41 28.01 21.78
C LYS A 180 -4.26 28.73 20.43
N ASP A 181 -3.04 28.72 19.89
CA ASP A 181 -2.70 29.40 18.66
C ASP A 181 -3.41 28.77 17.44
N ALA A 182 -3.40 27.44 17.35
CA ALA A 182 -4.06 26.71 16.26
C ALA A 182 -5.58 26.76 16.36
N GLU A 183 -6.13 26.69 17.58
CA GLU A 183 -7.58 26.81 17.80
C GLU A 183 -8.12 28.17 17.36
N ALA A 184 -7.45 29.26 17.71
CA ALA A 184 -7.87 30.61 17.29
C ALA A 184 -7.97 30.74 15.76
N MET A 185 -7.06 30.08 15.02
CA MET A 185 -7.08 30.06 13.56
C MET A 185 -8.19 29.19 13.01
N ILE A 186 -8.37 28.00 13.58
CA ILE A 186 -9.45 27.09 13.18
C ILE A 186 -10.79 27.79 13.38
N GLU A 187 -11.00 28.47 14.50
CA GLU A 187 -12.22 29.26 14.78
C GLU A 187 -12.41 30.40 13.77
N GLU A 188 -11.37 31.18 13.45
CA GLU A 188 -11.48 32.25 12.45
C GLU A 188 -11.86 31.72 11.06
N VAL A 189 -11.31 30.56 10.67
CA VAL A 189 -11.66 29.90 9.40
C VAL A 189 -13.08 29.33 9.47
N GLU A 190 -13.45 28.64 10.55
CA GLU A 190 -14.79 28.10 10.76
C GLU A 190 -15.87 29.19 10.63
N GLU A 191 -15.67 30.36 11.23
CA GLU A 191 -16.61 31.49 11.13
C GLU A 191 -16.77 31.98 9.69
N LYS A 192 -15.67 32.10 8.96
CA LYS A 192 -15.71 32.46 7.52
C LYS A 192 -16.41 31.38 6.71
N LEU A 193 -16.19 30.10 6.99
CA LEU A 193 -16.85 29.00 6.30
C LEU A 193 -18.36 28.98 6.54
N ARG A 194 -18.81 29.23 7.77
CA ARG A 194 -20.25 29.36 8.09
C ARG A 194 -20.93 30.47 7.31
N SER A 195 -20.22 31.57 7.03
CA SER A 195 -20.75 32.68 6.24
C SER A 195 -20.99 32.34 4.75
N LEU A 196 -20.41 31.23 4.25
CA LEU A 196 -20.43 30.82 2.84
C LEU A 196 -21.45 29.69 2.54
N GLY A 197 -22.24 29.29 3.54
CA GLY A 197 -23.29 28.28 3.43
C GLY A 197 -22.81 26.81 3.41
N GLU A 198 -23.74 25.86 3.41
CA GLU A 198 -23.46 24.42 3.64
C GLU A 198 -22.40 23.82 2.71
N ILE A 199 -21.31 23.32 3.29
CA ILE A 199 -20.27 22.53 2.62
C ILE A 199 -20.57 21.04 2.87
N PRO A 200 -20.23 20.11 1.95
CA PRO A 200 -20.46 18.68 2.17
C PRO A 200 -19.72 18.07 3.37
N TYR A 201 -18.77 18.80 3.96
CA TYR A 201 -17.94 18.36 5.09
C TYR A 201 -18.29 19.17 6.36
N PRO A 202 -18.00 18.66 7.57
CA PRO A 202 -18.09 19.45 8.79
C PRO A 202 -17.24 20.73 8.71
N ASP A 203 -17.76 21.83 9.28
CA ASP A 203 -17.11 23.15 9.22
C ASP A 203 -15.68 23.10 9.78
N ARG A 204 -15.52 22.49 10.96
CA ARG A 204 -14.24 22.35 11.66
C ARG A 204 -13.23 21.53 10.87
N TRP A 205 -13.67 20.38 10.35
CA TRP A 205 -12.81 19.53 9.52
C TRP A 205 -12.36 20.27 8.27
N SER A 206 -13.26 21.02 7.63
CA SER A 206 -12.95 21.84 6.46
C SER A 206 -11.93 22.93 6.78
N ALA A 207 -12.05 23.56 7.95
CA ALA A 207 -11.11 24.57 8.42
C ALA A 207 -9.71 23.97 8.64
N ILE A 208 -9.62 22.83 9.33
CA ILE A 208 -8.35 22.12 9.56
C ILE A 208 -7.70 21.73 8.23
N LYS A 209 -8.45 21.10 7.32
CA LYS A 209 -7.93 20.67 6.01
C LYS A 209 -7.55 21.83 5.11
N PHE A 210 -8.25 22.95 5.24
CA PHE A 210 -7.88 24.17 4.55
C PHE A 210 -6.53 24.71 5.06
N LEU A 211 -6.30 24.71 6.38
CA LEU A 211 -5.01 25.11 6.97
C LEU A 211 -3.88 24.13 6.63
N GLU A 212 -4.17 22.83 6.50
CA GLU A 212 -3.22 21.82 5.98
C GLU A 212 -2.94 21.98 4.46
N GLY A 213 -3.64 22.87 3.76
CA GLY A 213 -3.44 23.08 2.32
C GLY A 213 -4.04 22.00 1.41
N ASP A 214 -5.07 21.25 1.86
CA ASP A 214 -5.69 20.19 1.05
C ASP A 214 -6.22 20.78 -0.29
N PRO A 215 -5.75 20.29 -1.46
CA PRO A 215 -6.11 20.86 -2.76
C PRO A 215 -7.60 20.77 -3.09
N GLU A 216 -8.30 19.75 -2.58
CA GLU A 216 -9.70 19.50 -2.90
C GLU A 216 -10.65 20.34 -2.06
N VAL A 217 -10.34 20.50 -0.77
CA VAL A 217 -11.02 21.45 0.10
C VAL A 217 -10.81 22.86 -0.44
N THR A 218 -9.57 23.25 -0.73
CA THR A 218 -9.25 24.56 -1.32
C THR A 218 -10.02 24.81 -2.61
N LYS A 219 -10.07 23.84 -3.53
CA LYS A 219 -10.84 23.95 -4.78
C LYS A 219 -12.34 24.07 -4.54
N THR A 220 -12.88 23.38 -3.53
CA THR A 220 -14.30 23.46 -3.16
C THR A 220 -14.64 24.84 -2.61
N LEU A 221 -13.75 25.42 -1.79
CA LEU A 221 -13.88 26.75 -1.24
C LEU A 221 -13.80 27.85 -2.31
N LEU A 222 -12.85 27.74 -3.25
CA LEU A 222 -12.74 28.67 -4.39
C LEU A 222 -13.99 28.65 -5.28
N LYS A 223 -14.56 27.47 -5.54
CA LYS A 223 -15.81 27.34 -6.33
C LYS A 223 -17.01 28.02 -5.67
N LYS A 224 -17.01 28.15 -4.34
CA LYS A 224 -18.07 28.82 -3.58
C LYS A 224 -17.89 30.34 -3.48
N GLY A 225 -16.87 30.92 -4.14
CA GLY A 225 -16.71 32.36 -4.26
C GLY A 225 -15.74 32.99 -3.25
N ILE A 226 -14.92 32.20 -2.55
CA ILE A 226 -13.79 32.77 -1.79
C ILE A 226 -12.73 33.29 -2.76
N ASP A 227 -12.33 34.55 -2.61
CA ASP A 227 -11.24 35.14 -3.37
C ASP A 227 -9.91 34.44 -3.03
N GLN A 228 -9.29 33.84 -4.06
CA GLN A 228 -7.99 33.19 -3.97
C GLN A 228 -6.91 34.12 -3.38
N LYS A 229 -6.93 35.42 -3.72
CA LYS A 229 -5.95 36.38 -3.20
C LYS A 229 -6.19 36.72 -1.73
N GLY A 230 -7.44 36.80 -1.30
CA GLY A 230 -7.81 36.94 0.11
C GLY A 230 -7.38 35.72 0.93
N LEU A 231 -7.54 34.53 0.37
CA LEU A 231 -7.17 33.25 0.97
C LEU A 231 -5.66 33.11 1.18
N GLU A 232 -4.87 33.37 0.14
CA GLU A 232 -3.41 33.34 0.23
C GLU A 232 -2.84 34.44 1.15
N ARG A 233 -3.53 35.58 1.26
CA ARG A 233 -3.14 36.64 2.20
C ARG A 233 -3.40 36.22 3.63
N PHE A 234 -4.53 35.55 3.88
CA PHE A 234 -4.89 35.02 5.18
C PHE A 234 -3.88 33.96 5.65
N LEU A 235 -3.56 32.97 4.81
CA LEU A 235 -2.56 31.94 5.11
C LEU A 235 -1.18 32.55 5.39
N ARG A 236 -0.73 33.52 4.57
CA ARG A 236 0.56 34.20 4.79
C ARG A 236 0.61 35.03 6.06
N LYS A 237 -0.51 35.65 6.45
CA LYS A 237 -0.61 36.38 7.72
C LYS A 237 -0.45 35.41 8.89
N VAL A 238 -1.20 34.32 8.84
CA VAL A 238 -1.18 33.23 9.83
C VAL A 238 0.23 32.63 10.00
N GLN A 239 0.91 32.30 8.89
CA GLN A 239 2.29 31.78 8.93
C GLN A 239 3.27 32.76 9.60
N ARG A 240 3.14 34.05 9.28
CA ARG A 240 4.01 35.11 9.82
C ARG A 240 3.78 35.34 11.31
N ASP A 241 2.53 35.30 11.78
CA ASP A 241 2.18 35.59 13.17
C ASP A 241 2.68 34.50 14.14
N LEU A 242 2.91 33.27 13.64
CA LEU A 242 3.29 32.12 14.47
C LEU A 242 4.74 31.64 14.30
N GLY A 243 5.45 32.11 13.28
CA GLY A 243 6.85 31.72 13.04
C GLY A 243 7.02 30.27 12.57
N TYR A 244 5.96 29.66 12.01
CA TYR A 244 6.04 28.35 11.34
C TYR A 244 6.09 28.56 9.84
N ASP A 245 7.07 27.93 9.19
CA ASP A 245 7.22 27.96 7.73
C ASP A 245 6.11 27.15 7.03
N ASP A 246 5.52 26.16 7.72
CA ASP A 246 4.51 25.27 7.20
C ASP A 246 3.41 24.94 8.25
N LEU A 247 2.15 25.18 7.87
CA LEU A 247 0.98 24.94 8.72
C LEU A 247 0.57 23.47 8.73
N GLU A 248 0.87 22.72 7.67
CA GLU A 248 0.62 21.28 7.60
C GLU A 248 1.42 20.58 8.70
N THR A 249 2.71 20.90 8.80
CA THR A 249 3.59 20.40 9.87
C THR A 249 3.05 20.73 11.27
N LEU A 250 2.59 21.96 11.52
CA LEU A 250 2.03 22.35 12.82
C LEU A 250 0.82 21.48 13.20
N ILE A 251 -0.14 21.31 12.28
CA ILE A 251 -1.35 20.51 12.55
C ILE A 251 -1.00 19.03 12.75
N ALA A 252 -0.09 18.51 11.93
CA ALA A 252 0.40 17.14 12.06
C ALA A 252 1.08 16.91 13.43
N GLU A 253 1.99 17.79 13.85
CA GLU A 253 2.67 17.71 15.15
C GLU A 253 1.68 17.71 16.33
N ARG A 254 0.66 18.57 16.29
CA ARG A 254 -0.36 18.65 17.33
C ARG A 254 -1.24 17.40 17.37
N ARG A 255 -1.62 16.87 16.21
CA ARG A 255 -2.36 15.60 16.11
C ARG A 255 -1.53 14.44 16.66
N TYR A 256 -0.25 14.33 16.29
CA TYR A 256 0.66 13.33 16.86
C TYR A 256 0.85 13.52 18.37
N GLY A 257 0.96 14.76 18.85
CA GLY A 257 1.05 15.06 20.28
C GLY A 257 -0.17 14.56 21.07
N TYR A 258 -1.38 14.76 20.54
CA TYR A 258 -2.62 14.22 21.12
C TYR A 258 -2.57 12.68 21.16
N ILE A 259 -2.28 12.05 20.03
CA ILE A 259 -2.23 10.59 19.90
C ILE A 259 -1.18 9.98 20.84
N HIS A 260 -0.01 10.60 20.95
CA HIS A 260 1.04 10.19 21.86
C HIS A 260 0.57 10.22 23.31
N GLY A 261 -0.18 11.26 23.70
CA GLY A 261 -0.85 11.36 25.00
C GLY A 261 -1.82 10.19 25.24
N VAL A 262 -2.72 9.92 24.28
CA VAL A 262 -3.67 8.79 24.37
C VAL A 262 -2.94 7.46 24.54
N CYS A 263 -1.89 7.22 23.75
CA CYS A 263 -1.12 5.97 23.82
C CYS A 263 -0.42 5.81 25.17
N LYS A 264 0.15 6.90 25.70
CA LYS A 264 0.81 6.89 27.02
C LYS A 264 -0.15 6.54 28.16
N GLU A 265 -1.40 6.99 28.08
CA GLU A 265 -2.43 6.69 29.09
C GLU A 265 -3.01 5.27 28.94
N CYS A 266 -3.14 4.78 27.70
CA CYS A 266 -3.82 3.52 27.41
C CYS A 266 -2.88 2.30 27.39
N ILE A 267 -1.59 2.47 27.10
CA ILE A 267 -0.64 1.36 26.95
C ILE A 267 0.12 1.12 28.25
N LYS A 268 -0.08 -0.05 28.84
CA LYS A 268 0.69 -0.58 29.97
C LYS A 268 1.71 -1.59 29.45
N LYS A 269 2.98 -1.40 29.79
CA LYS A 269 4.09 -2.23 29.31
C LYS A 269 4.33 -3.39 30.27
N ARG A 270 4.32 -4.65 29.80
CA ARG A 270 4.74 -5.80 30.62
C ARG A 270 6.27 -5.83 30.79
N ALA A 271 6.74 -6.18 31.98
CA ALA A 271 8.16 -6.39 32.25
C ALA A 271 8.71 -7.54 31.37
N GLY A 272 9.82 -7.31 30.65
CA GLY A 272 10.47 -8.30 29.76
C GLY A 272 10.64 -7.88 28.29
N ILE A 273 10.14 -6.70 27.89
CA ILE A 273 10.12 -6.23 26.48
C ILE A 273 11.42 -5.56 26.02
N GLU A 274 12.24 -5.05 26.96
CA GLU A 274 13.55 -4.45 26.62
C GLU A 274 14.40 -5.42 25.78
N GLU A 275 14.30 -6.72 26.04
CA GLU A 275 15.05 -7.74 25.29
C GLU A 275 14.55 -7.92 23.85
N ARG A 276 13.24 -7.93 23.57
CA ARG A 276 12.72 -8.17 22.20
C ARG A 276 12.85 -6.95 21.28
N ILE A 277 12.62 -5.75 21.81
CA ILE A 277 12.91 -4.51 21.07
C ILE A 277 14.41 -4.47 20.75
N ASN A 278 15.27 -4.86 21.70
CA ASN A 278 16.71 -4.98 21.45
C ASN A 278 17.05 -5.93 20.29
N TRP A 279 16.38 -7.08 20.12
CA TRP A 279 16.70 -8.00 19.02
C TRP A 279 16.34 -7.45 17.63
N SER A 280 15.13 -6.90 17.44
CA SER A 280 14.75 -6.30 16.15
C SER A 280 15.63 -5.09 15.83
N ASP A 281 15.87 -4.24 16.82
CA ASP A 281 16.71 -3.06 16.66
C ASP A 281 18.18 -3.42 16.38
N GLN A 282 18.67 -4.55 16.92
CA GLN A 282 20.01 -5.07 16.61
C GLN A 282 20.10 -5.57 15.17
N ILE A 283 19.09 -6.29 14.68
CA ILE A 283 19.03 -6.74 13.28
C ILE A 283 18.94 -5.52 12.36
N ASP A 284 18.05 -4.58 12.65
CA ASP A 284 17.88 -3.37 11.85
C ASP A 284 19.17 -2.53 11.85
N LYS A 285 19.90 -2.39 12.98
CA LYS A 285 21.23 -1.74 13.01
C LYS A 285 22.23 -2.29 11.99
N VAL A 286 22.13 -3.59 11.68
CA VAL A 286 22.99 -4.25 10.68
C VAL A 286 22.39 -4.11 9.28
N LEU A 287 21.11 -4.43 9.11
CA LEU A 287 20.44 -4.46 7.79
C LEU A 287 20.22 -3.06 7.20
N THR A 288 19.98 -2.04 8.03
CA THR A 288 19.77 -0.65 7.59
C THR A 288 21.03 0.19 7.66
N ASN A 289 22.18 -0.42 7.95
CA ASN A 289 23.45 0.29 8.01
C ASN A 289 23.80 0.87 6.63
N LYS A 290 24.31 2.12 6.60
CA LYS A 290 24.71 2.80 5.36
C LYS A 290 25.76 2.04 4.54
N TYR A 291 26.65 1.29 5.19
CA TYR A 291 27.74 0.56 4.54
C TYR A 291 27.46 -0.94 4.40
N LEU A 292 26.85 -1.58 5.41
CA LEU A 292 26.54 -3.02 5.37
C LEU A 292 25.20 -3.34 4.71
N GLY A 293 24.25 -2.40 4.68
CA GLY A 293 22.91 -2.63 4.13
C GLY A 293 22.93 -2.98 2.66
N ILE A 294 23.73 -2.28 1.84
CA ILE A 294 23.84 -2.54 0.39
C ILE A 294 24.47 -3.93 0.11
N PRO A 295 25.63 -4.29 0.69
CA PRO A 295 26.20 -5.63 0.54
C PRO A 295 25.25 -6.75 1.00
N ILE A 296 24.59 -6.60 2.14
CA ILE A 296 23.66 -7.61 2.66
C ILE A 296 22.46 -7.75 1.71
N PHE A 297 21.95 -6.64 1.21
CA PHE A 297 20.90 -6.64 0.21
C PHE A 297 21.32 -7.36 -1.08
N LEU A 298 22.51 -7.07 -1.60
CA LEU A 298 23.04 -7.78 -2.77
C LEU A 298 23.20 -9.27 -2.48
N ALA A 299 23.63 -9.66 -1.28
CA ALA A 299 23.71 -11.05 -0.87
C ALA A 299 22.33 -11.74 -0.87
N PHE A 300 21.29 -11.11 -0.30
CA PHE A 300 19.92 -11.63 -0.35
C PHE A 300 19.40 -11.75 -1.78
N MET A 301 19.70 -10.78 -2.64
CA MET A 301 19.33 -10.85 -4.06
C MET A 301 20.07 -11.99 -4.78
N VAL A 302 21.35 -12.21 -4.50
CA VAL A 302 22.10 -13.36 -5.04
C VAL A 302 21.48 -14.68 -4.59
N VAL A 303 21.16 -14.82 -3.31
CA VAL A 303 20.47 -16.02 -2.78
C VAL A 303 19.13 -16.22 -3.48
N THR A 304 18.35 -15.15 -3.63
CA THR A 304 17.05 -15.18 -4.33
C THR A 304 17.20 -15.65 -5.77
N PHE A 305 18.13 -15.07 -6.54
CA PHE A 305 18.37 -15.49 -7.91
C PHE A 305 18.94 -16.90 -8.01
N GLN A 306 19.77 -17.31 -7.06
CA GLN A 306 20.29 -18.67 -7.00
C GLN A 306 19.17 -19.69 -6.77
N ILE A 307 18.18 -19.39 -5.92
CA ILE A 307 17.01 -20.23 -5.74
C ILE A 307 16.17 -20.27 -7.02
N VAL A 308 15.87 -19.10 -7.61
CA VAL A 308 15.02 -18.98 -8.79
C VAL A 308 15.61 -19.70 -10.00
N PHE A 309 16.89 -19.49 -10.31
CA PHE A 309 17.53 -20.12 -11.47
C PHE A 309 18.08 -21.52 -11.16
N GLY A 310 18.57 -21.75 -9.94
CA GLY A 310 19.10 -23.05 -9.53
C GLY A 310 18.02 -24.12 -9.40
N LEU A 311 16.83 -23.78 -8.88
CA LEU A 311 15.68 -24.70 -8.86
C LEU A 311 14.83 -24.58 -10.14
N GLY A 312 14.76 -23.39 -10.74
CA GLY A 312 13.96 -23.16 -11.96
C GLY A 312 14.53 -23.85 -13.19
N GLY A 313 15.86 -23.90 -13.35
CA GLY A 313 16.53 -24.53 -14.49
C GLY A 313 16.15 -26.00 -14.67
N PRO A 314 16.35 -26.88 -13.67
CA PRO A 314 15.96 -28.29 -13.77
C PRO A 314 14.47 -28.51 -14.05
N LEU A 315 13.59 -27.65 -13.51
CA LEU A 315 12.15 -27.71 -13.78
C LEU A 315 11.81 -27.27 -15.20
N ALA A 316 12.51 -26.25 -15.70
CA ALA A 316 12.41 -25.77 -17.08
C ALA A 316 12.88 -26.85 -18.08
N ASP A 317 14.01 -27.50 -17.81
CA ASP A 317 14.54 -28.58 -18.64
C ASP A 317 13.58 -29.79 -18.67
N LEU A 318 12.92 -30.09 -17.54
CA LEU A 318 11.89 -31.13 -17.48
C LEU A 318 10.69 -30.81 -18.37
N ILE A 319 10.23 -29.55 -18.35
CA ILE A 319 9.14 -29.09 -19.22
C ILE A 319 9.58 -29.18 -20.69
N ASP A 320 10.77 -28.70 -21.02
CA ASP A 320 11.30 -28.74 -22.38
C ASP A 320 11.40 -30.18 -22.90
N ALA A 321 11.94 -31.09 -22.10
CA ALA A 321 12.03 -32.52 -22.42
C ALA A 321 10.64 -33.16 -22.59
N LEU A 322 9.67 -32.81 -21.75
CA LEU A 322 8.29 -33.32 -21.85
C LEU A 322 7.61 -32.86 -23.15
N PHE A 323 7.76 -31.59 -23.52
CA PHE A 323 7.21 -31.06 -24.77
C PHE A 323 7.96 -31.59 -26.00
N GLY A 324 9.28 -31.78 -25.91
CA GLY A 324 10.07 -32.43 -26.95
C GLY A 324 9.65 -33.89 -27.17
N TRP A 325 9.45 -34.65 -26.09
CA TRP A 325 8.92 -36.01 -26.16
C TRP A 325 7.52 -36.03 -26.77
N PHE A 326 6.63 -35.15 -26.32
CA PHE A 326 5.26 -35.05 -26.83
C PHE A 326 5.23 -34.69 -28.32
N GLY A 327 6.07 -33.73 -28.76
CA GLY A 327 6.26 -33.40 -30.17
C GLY A 327 6.75 -34.59 -31.00
N GLY A 328 7.68 -35.37 -30.47
CA GLY A 328 8.17 -36.61 -31.09
C GLY A 328 7.09 -37.69 -31.24
N VAL A 329 6.25 -37.87 -30.22
CA VAL A 329 5.10 -38.80 -30.26
C VAL A 329 4.09 -38.37 -31.33
N VAL A 330 3.73 -37.08 -31.35
CA VAL A 330 2.79 -36.52 -32.34
C VAL A 330 3.35 -36.65 -33.75
N THR A 331 4.64 -36.38 -33.94
CA THR A 331 5.34 -36.57 -35.22
C THR A 331 5.25 -38.02 -35.69
N SER A 332 5.56 -38.98 -34.81
CA SER A 332 5.53 -40.41 -35.14
C SER A 332 4.12 -40.89 -35.48
N MET A 333 3.11 -40.40 -34.74
CA MET A 333 1.71 -40.72 -34.98
C MET A 333 1.23 -40.16 -36.34
N LEU A 334 1.51 -38.90 -36.64
CA LEU A 334 1.10 -38.26 -37.89
C LEU A 334 1.82 -38.85 -39.12
N GLN A 335 3.08 -39.24 -38.98
CA GLN A 335 3.81 -39.98 -40.03
C GLN A 335 3.15 -41.33 -40.32
N SER A 336 2.72 -42.06 -39.28
CA SER A 336 2.03 -43.34 -39.46
C SER A 336 0.66 -43.23 -40.16
N LEU A 337 0.02 -42.05 -40.07
CA LEU A 337 -1.24 -41.73 -40.74
C LEU A 337 -1.07 -41.21 -42.17
N GLY A 338 0.17 -41.08 -42.66
CA GLY A 338 0.46 -40.55 -44.01
C GLY A 338 0.21 -39.05 -44.14
N ALA A 339 0.28 -38.29 -43.04
CA ALA A 339 0.05 -36.85 -43.07
C ALA A 339 1.15 -36.10 -43.88
N PRO A 340 0.81 -35.01 -44.58
CA PRO A 340 1.79 -34.19 -45.29
C PRO A 340 2.85 -33.58 -44.36
N ALA A 341 4.11 -33.49 -44.81
CA ALA A 341 5.23 -32.97 -44.03
C ALA A 341 4.99 -31.59 -43.42
N TRP A 342 4.33 -30.67 -44.14
CA TRP A 342 4.02 -29.33 -43.65
C TRP A 342 3.09 -29.34 -42.42
N SER A 343 2.15 -30.29 -42.35
CA SER A 343 1.20 -30.39 -41.24
C SER A 343 1.86 -30.94 -39.98
N ILE A 344 2.81 -31.86 -40.16
CA ILE A 344 3.62 -32.44 -39.09
C ILE A 344 4.51 -31.35 -38.48
N SER A 345 5.25 -30.61 -39.30
CA SER A 345 6.09 -29.50 -38.82
C SER A 345 5.28 -28.37 -38.19
N LEU A 346 4.08 -28.07 -38.71
CA LEU A 346 3.22 -27.05 -38.09
C LEU A 346 2.76 -27.46 -36.68
N LEU A 347 2.35 -28.71 -36.49
CA LEU A 347 1.86 -29.21 -35.21
C LEU A 347 3.01 -29.45 -34.21
N SER A 348 4.07 -30.14 -34.63
CA SER A 348 5.20 -30.47 -33.76
C SER A 348 6.10 -29.26 -33.49
N ASP A 349 6.69 -28.68 -34.54
CA ASP A 349 7.71 -27.64 -34.42
C ASP A 349 7.09 -26.24 -34.24
N GLY A 350 5.90 -26.02 -34.80
CA GLY A 350 5.18 -24.75 -34.68
C GLY A 350 4.43 -24.64 -33.36
N ILE A 351 3.39 -25.46 -33.19
CA ILE A 351 2.45 -25.32 -32.07
C ILE A 351 3.03 -25.92 -30.78
N ILE A 352 3.42 -27.20 -30.79
CA ILE A 352 3.85 -27.90 -29.57
C ILE A 352 5.16 -27.31 -29.04
N ALA A 353 6.19 -27.21 -29.87
CA ALA A 353 7.46 -26.61 -29.46
C ALA A 353 7.30 -25.11 -29.14
N GLY A 354 6.44 -24.39 -29.86
CA GLY A 354 6.11 -22.99 -29.56
C GLY A 354 5.50 -22.82 -28.17
N ILE A 355 4.47 -23.61 -27.82
CA ILE A 355 3.86 -23.60 -26.48
C ILE A 355 4.87 -24.04 -25.42
N GLY A 356 5.66 -25.08 -25.69
CA GLY A 356 6.72 -25.55 -24.81
C GLY A 356 7.71 -24.43 -24.46
N SER A 357 8.20 -23.70 -25.47
CA SER A 357 9.15 -22.60 -25.30
C SER A 357 8.64 -21.48 -24.38
N VAL A 358 7.32 -21.24 -24.36
CA VAL A 358 6.69 -20.25 -23.47
C VAL A 358 6.55 -20.83 -22.05
N LEU A 359 6.14 -22.09 -21.92
CA LEU A 359 5.91 -22.75 -20.63
C LEU A 359 7.19 -23.03 -19.84
N VAL A 360 8.34 -23.16 -20.51
CA VAL A 360 9.66 -23.31 -19.88
C VAL A 360 10.00 -22.11 -18.95
N PHE A 361 9.40 -20.93 -19.17
CA PHE A 361 9.58 -19.78 -18.28
C PHE A 361 8.72 -19.83 -17.02
N LEU A 362 7.65 -20.63 -16.98
CA LEU A 362 6.69 -20.65 -15.88
C LEU A 362 7.31 -21.00 -14.51
N PRO A 363 8.19 -22.03 -14.38
CA PRO A 363 8.83 -22.36 -13.10
C PRO A 363 9.64 -21.20 -12.53
N HIS A 364 10.41 -20.53 -13.38
CA HIS A 364 11.21 -19.37 -12.98
C HIS A 364 10.34 -18.23 -12.46
N ILE A 365 9.22 -17.93 -13.14
CA ILE A 365 8.28 -16.89 -12.73
C ILE A 365 7.64 -17.25 -11.37
N LEU A 366 7.18 -18.50 -11.19
CA LEU A 366 6.57 -18.95 -9.95
C LEU A 366 7.55 -18.88 -8.76
N LEU A 367 8.77 -19.37 -8.93
CA LEU A 367 9.80 -19.32 -7.90
C LEU A 367 10.20 -17.88 -7.57
N LEU A 368 10.27 -17.00 -8.57
CA LEU A 368 10.57 -15.59 -8.36
C LEU A 368 9.46 -14.90 -7.55
N PHE A 369 8.19 -15.14 -7.88
CA PHE A 369 7.07 -14.61 -7.10
C PHE A 369 7.05 -15.17 -5.67
N LEU A 370 7.33 -16.46 -5.49
CA LEU A 370 7.43 -17.07 -4.17
C LEU A 370 8.54 -16.41 -3.34
N ALA A 371 9.72 -16.22 -3.92
CA ALA A 371 10.84 -15.60 -3.22
C ALA A 371 10.56 -14.12 -2.88
N ILE A 372 9.93 -13.37 -3.79
CA ILE A 372 9.51 -11.99 -3.53
C ILE A 372 8.47 -11.94 -2.40
N ALA A 373 7.47 -12.83 -2.42
CA ALA A 373 6.46 -12.91 -1.36
C ALA A 373 7.10 -13.17 0.00
N VAL A 374 8.06 -14.11 0.09
CA VAL A 374 8.81 -14.40 1.32
C VAL A 374 9.60 -13.18 1.82
N LEU A 375 10.24 -12.43 0.92
CA LEU A 375 10.96 -11.20 1.29
C LEU A 375 10.01 -10.06 1.72
N GLU A 376 8.84 -9.98 1.10
CA GLU A 376 7.80 -8.99 1.40
C GLU A 376 7.13 -9.26 2.75
N ASP A 377 6.66 -10.49 2.96
CA ASP A 377 5.96 -10.91 4.19
C ASP A 377 6.90 -10.95 5.39
N SER A 378 8.19 -11.25 5.21
CA SER A 378 9.20 -11.14 6.28
C SER A 378 9.49 -9.70 6.71
N GLY A 379 9.07 -8.71 5.92
CA GLY A 379 9.31 -7.29 6.17
C GLY A 379 10.69 -6.80 5.71
N TYR A 380 11.51 -7.65 5.10
CA TYR A 380 12.85 -7.27 4.63
C TYR A 380 12.78 -6.20 3.52
N MET A 381 11.77 -6.27 2.64
CA MET A 381 11.62 -5.35 1.51
C MET A 381 11.52 -3.88 1.93
N ALA A 382 10.94 -3.59 3.10
CA ALA A 382 10.89 -2.23 3.64
C ALA A 382 12.28 -1.71 4.05
N ARG A 383 13.12 -2.56 4.66
CA ARG A 383 14.51 -2.19 5.01
C ARG A 383 15.35 -1.99 3.77
N ALA A 384 15.22 -2.88 2.79
CA ALA A 384 15.89 -2.75 1.50
C ALA A 384 15.53 -1.43 0.80
N ALA A 385 14.24 -1.08 0.75
CA ALA A 385 13.79 0.19 0.19
C ALA A 385 14.35 1.40 0.96
N PHE A 386 14.41 1.34 2.30
CA PHE A 386 15.02 2.38 3.13
C PHE A 386 16.50 2.60 2.84
N VAL A 387 17.30 1.52 2.77
CA VAL A 387 18.74 1.59 2.44
C VAL A 387 18.95 2.23 1.06
N MET A 388 18.04 1.96 0.13
CA MET A 388 18.14 2.39 -1.26
C MET A 388 17.50 3.75 -1.53
N ASP A 389 16.81 4.32 -0.54
CA ASP A 389 16.06 5.56 -0.70
C ASP A 389 16.97 6.71 -1.13
N ARG A 390 18.12 6.90 -0.48
CA ARG A 390 19.09 7.95 -0.86
C ARG A 390 19.52 7.86 -2.33
N LEU A 391 19.74 6.64 -2.85
CA LEU A 391 20.12 6.43 -4.24
C LEU A 391 18.95 6.76 -5.17
N MET A 392 17.74 6.30 -4.85
CA MET A 392 16.56 6.55 -5.65
C MET A 392 16.16 8.02 -5.65
N HIS A 393 16.28 8.70 -4.52
CA HIS A 393 16.00 10.12 -4.41
C HIS A 393 16.93 10.96 -5.29
N ALA A 394 18.21 10.55 -5.44
CA ALA A 394 19.14 11.17 -6.39
C ALA A 394 18.70 11.01 -7.85
N LEU A 395 17.99 9.92 -8.17
CA LEU A 395 17.33 9.67 -9.46
C LEU A 395 15.96 10.34 -9.56
N GLY A 396 15.47 10.94 -8.47
CA GLY A 396 14.15 11.53 -8.36
C GLY A 396 13.03 10.50 -8.22
N LEU A 397 13.32 9.26 -7.85
CA LEU A 397 12.32 8.21 -7.62
C LEU A 397 12.18 7.91 -6.12
N HIS A 398 11.05 7.36 -5.74
CA HIS A 398 10.82 6.84 -4.39
C HIS A 398 11.72 5.62 -4.11
N GLY A 399 12.21 5.43 -2.87
CA GLY A 399 13.03 4.26 -2.49
C GLY A 399 12.41 2.90 -2.84
N LYS A 400 11.08 2.77 -2.69
CA LYS A 400 10.32 1.57 -3.10
C LYS A 400 10.43 1.26 -4.61
N SER A 401 10.70 2.24 -5.48
CA SER A 401 10.84 2.03 -6.94
C SER A 401 12.06 1.21 -7.31
N PHE A 402 13.06 1.13 -6.42
CA PHE A 402 14.24 0.31 -6.62
C PHE A 402 13.93 -1.19 -6.72
N ILE A 403 12.93 -1.65 -5.94
CA ILE A 403 12.54 -3.06 -5.86
C ILE A 403 12.16 -3.60 -7.25
N PRO A 404 11.17 -3.01 -7.96
CA PRO A 404 10.86 -3.41 -9.33
C PRO A 404 12.05 -3.33 -10.28
N LEU A 405 12.90 -2.30 -10.18
CA LEU A 405 14.04 -2.13 -11.07
C LEU A 405 15.05 -3.26 -10.93
N ILE A 406 15.32 -3.71 -9.71
CA ILE A 406 16.21 -4.85 -9.48
C ILE A 406 15.60 -6.17 -9.94
N ILE A 407 14.32 -6.38 -9.68
CA ILE A 407 13.61 -7.58 -10.17
C ILE A 407 13.66 -7.63 -11.70
N GLY A 408 13.72 -6.47 -12.38
CA GLY A 408 13.87 -6.35 -13.84
C GLY A 408 15.13 -7.02 -14.39
N PHE A 409 16.25 -7.03 -13.66
CA PHE A 409 17.43 -7.79 -14.08
C PHE A 409 17.20 -9.31 -14.12
N GLY A 410 16.25 -9.81 -13.33
CA GLY A 410 15.77 -11.18 -13.45
C GLY A 410 14.78 -11.32 -14.60
N CYS A 411 13.61 -10.72 -14.44
CA CYS A 411 12.53 -10.79 -15.41
C CYS A 411 11.67 -9.52 -15.40
N ASN A 412 11.53 -8.87 -16.56
CA ASN A 412 10.78 -7.61 -16.68
C ASN A 412 9.27 -7.76 -16.44
N ILE A 413 8.67 -8.92 -16.71
CA ILE A 413 7.23 -9.15 -16.52
C ILE A 413 6.83 -9.02 -15.04
N PRO A 414 7.35 -9.84 -14.10
CA PRO A 414 7.04 -9.72 -12.68
C PRO A 414 7.54 -8.41 -12.08
N ALA A 415 8.64 -7.86 -12.62
CA ALA A 415 9.14 -6.56 -12.22
C ALA A 415 8.14 -5.42 -12.50
N ILE A 416 7.59 -5.37 -13.71
CA ILE A 416 6.53 -4.42 -14.08
C ILE A 416 5.29 -4.64 -13.21
N MET A 417 4.89 -5.89 -12.94
CA MET A 417 3.76 -6.18 -12.05
C MET A 417 4.00 -5.74 -10.61
N ALA A 418 5.24 -5.87 -10.12
CA ALA A 418 5.64 -5.46 -8.77
C ALA A 418 5.51 -3.94 -8.56
N THR A 419 5.52 -3.13 -9.62
CA THR A 419 5.28 -1.67 -9.50
C THR A 419 3.91 -1.31 -8.93
N ARG A 420 2.96 -2.27 -8.87
CA ARG A 420 1.65 -2.08 -8.22
C ARG A 420 1.76 -1.69 -6.73
N THR A 421 2.87 -2.04 -6.07
CA THR A 421 3.12 -1.71 -4.66
C THR A 421 3.54 -0.24 -4.46
N LEU A 422 3.83 0.48 -5.55
CA LEU A 422 4.14 1.91 -5.52
C LEU A 422 2.85 2.71 -5.36
N GLU A 423 2.75 3.48 -4.27
CA GLU A 423 1.60 4.31 -3.91
C GLU A 423 1.43 5.49 -4.89
N SER A 424 2.55 6.10 -5.28
CA SER A 424 2.60 7.19 -6.26
C SER A 424 2.39 6.65 -7.67
N LYS A 425 1.31 7.10 -8.33
CA LYS A 425 1.03 6.80 -9.74
C LYS A 425 2.18 7.27 -10.66
N LYS A 426 2.83 8.39 -10.32
CA LYS A 426 3.97 8.94 -11.08
C LYS A 426 5.15 8.00 -11.04
N ASP A 427 5.55 7.60 -9.83
CA ASP A 427 6.67 6.67 -9.63
C ASP A 427 6.38 5.31 -10.27
N ARG A 428 5.13 4.84 -10.19
CA ARG A 428 4.70 3.61 -10.88
C ARG A 428 4.93 3.70 -12.38
N ILE A 429 4.43 4.75 -13.05
CA ILE A 429 4.57 4.91 -14.50
C ILE A 429 6.04 5.03 -14.92
N ILE A 430 6.83 5.87 -14.22
CA ILE A 430 8.24 6.05 -14.56
C ILE A 430 8.99 4.71 -14.39
N THR A 431 8.74 4.00 -13.30
CA THR A 431 9.37 2.70 -13.04
C THR A 431 9.00 1.68 -14.11
N ILE A 432 7.74 1.62 -14.55
CA ILE A 432 7.31 0.76 -15.67
C ILE A 432 8.04 1.10 -16.97
N LEU A 433 8.19 2.39 -17.30
CA LEU A 433 8.85 2.83 -18.54
C LEU A 433 10.37 2.57 -18.53
N VAL A 434 10.99 2.60 -17.35
CA VAL A 434 12.43 2.42 -17.18
C VAL A 434 12.79 0.93 -17.02
N ASN A 435 11.89 0.10 -16.52
CA ASN A 435 12.13 -1.33 -16.29
C ASN A 435 12.68 -2.08 -17.52
N PRO A 436 12.19 -1.87 -18.76
CA PRO A 436 12.72 -2.53 -19.94
C PRO A 436 14.19 -2.25 -20.23
N LEU A 437 14.81 -1.25 -19.61
CA LEU A 437 16.25 -0.96 -19.77
C LEU A 437 17.10 -1.83 -18.84
N MET A 438 16.48 -2.46 -17.85
CA MET A 438 17.09 -3.53 -17.06
C MET A 438 17.15 -4.78 -17.93
N SER A 439 18.37 -5.24 -18.21
CA SER A 439 18.59 -6.36 -19.11
C SER A 439 18.32 -7.67 -18.36
N CYS A 440 17.23 -8.34 -18.71
CA CYS A 440 16.84 -9.62 -18.13
C CYS A 440 17.65 -10.79 -18.70
N SER A 441 17.60 -11.94 -18.03
CA SER A 441 18.32 -13.16 -18.41
C SER A 441 18.05 -13.59 -19.86
N ALA A 442 16.81 -13.43 -20.35
CA ALA A 442 16.43 -13.78 -21.73
C ALA A 442 17.12 -12.94 -22.81
N ARG A 443 17.68 -11.76 -22.48
CA ARG A 443 18.44 -10.96 -23.44
C ARG A 443 19.90 -11.40 -23.55
N LEU A 444 20.42 -12.09 -22.54
CA LEU A 444 21.81 -12.52 -22.53
C LEU A 444 22.14 -13.42 -23.74
N PRO A 445 21.35 -14.44 -24.11
CA PRO A 445 21.60 -15.25 -25.31
C PRO A 445 21.72 -14.42 -26.59
N ILE A 446 20.85 -13.43 -26.76
CA ILE A 446 20.87 -12.52 -27.91
C ILE A 446 22.15 -11.68 -27.89
N TYR A 447 22.49 -11.08 -26.74
CA TYR A 447 23.72 -10.31 -26.60
C TYR A 447 24.96 -11.16 -26.87
N THR A 448 25.01 -12.39 -26.37
CA THR A 448 26.12 -13.30 -26.60
C THR A 448 26.22 -13.74 -28.06
N LEU A 449 25.09 -13.97 -28.75
CA LEU A 449 25.06 -14.32 -30.16
C LEU A 449 25.64 -13.19 -31.01
N PHE A 450 25.13 -11.97 -30.85
CA PHE A 450 25.60 -10.82 -31.63
C PHE A 450 27.02 -10.40 -31.24
N ALA A 451 27.36 -10.39 -29.96
CA ALA A 451 28.71 -10.07 -29.52
C ALA A 451 29.73 -11.14 -29.97
N GLY A 452 29.35 -12.41 -30.02
CA GLY A 452 30.17 -13.48 -30.59
C GLY A 452 30.35 -13.33 -32.10
N ALA A 453 29.28 -12.98 -32.83
CA ALA A 453 29.32 -12.83 -34.28
C ALA A 453 30.15 -11.62 -34.75
N PHE A 454 30.02 -10.46 -34.08
CA PHE A 454 30.66 -9.21 -34.51
C PHE A 454 31.94 -8.86 -33.73
N PHE A 455 32.09 -9.34 -32.50
CA PHE A 455 33.15 -8.94 -31.58
C PHE A 455 33.76 -10.13 -30.83
N ALA A 456 34.06 -11.22 -31.55
CA ALA A 456 34.52 -12.49 -30.98
C ALA A 456 35.63 -12.36 -29.91
N GLN A 457 36.64 -11.50 -30.13
CA GLN A 457 37.75 -11.32 -29.18
C GLN A 457 37.39 -10.50 -27.93
N ARG A 458 36.27 -9.77 -27.94
CA ARG A 458 35.86 -8.84 -26.85
C ARG A 458 34.41 -9.06 -26.42
N GLN A 459 33.85 -10.25 -26.64
CA GLN A 459 32.45 -10.57 -26.36
C GLN A 459 32.03 -10.18 -24.94
N GLY A 460 32.83 -10.55 -23.93
CA GLY A 460 32.52 -10.22 -22.53
C GLY A 460 32.47 -8.72 -22.24
N LEU A 461 33.39 -7.93 -22.81
CA LEU A 461 33.40 -6.48 -22.66
C LEU A 461 32.20 -5.81 -23.35
N VAL A 462 31.79 -6.32 -24.51
CA VAL A 462 30.62 -5.81 -25.24
C VAL A 462 29.33 -6.12 -24.48
N VAL A 463 29.18 -7.34 -23.97
CA VAL A 463 28.01 -7.68 -23.14
C VAL A 463 28.00 -6.82 -21.88
N PHE A 464 29.14 -6.67 -21.19
CA PHE A 464 29.24 -5.81 -20.01
C PHE A 464 28.87 -4.35 -20.30
N SER A 465 29.35 -3.78 -21.41
CA SER A 465 29.05 -2.39 -21.77
C SER A 465 27.57 -2.19 -22.09
N LEU A 466 26.89 -3.18 -22.69
CA LEU A 466 25.44 -3.13 -22.94
C LEU A 466 24.63 -3.10 -21.63
N TYR A 467 25.01 -3.90 -20.63
CA TYR A 467 24.37 -3.86 -19.31
C TYR A 467 24.58 -2.50 -18.63
N LEU A 468 25.81 -1.98 -18.65
CA LEU A 468 26.13 -0.67 -18.08
C LEU A 468 25.37 0.45 -18.81
N LEU A 469 25.30 0.39 -20.14
CA LEU A 469 24.54 1.34 -20.96
C LEU A 469 23.05 1.32 -20.62
N GLY A 470 22.48 0.14 -20.40
CA GLY A 470 21.09 -0.02 -19.95
C GLY A 470 20.82 0.73 -18.63
N ILE A 471 21.71 0.58 -17.65
CA ILE A 471 21.60 1.29 -16.36
C ILE A 471 21.71 2.81 -16.55
N VAL A 472 22.68 3.26 -17.34
CA VAL A 472 22.87 4.70 -17.61
C VAL A 472 21.65 5.29 -18.32
N LEU A 473 21.14 4.62 -19.35
CA LEU A 473 19.93 5.05 -20.05
C LEU A 473 18.70 5.04 -19.14
N ALA A 474 18.58 4.05 -18.25
CA ALA A 474 17.52 3.98 -17.26
C ALA A 474 17.50 5.23 -16.35
N ILE A 475 18.67 5.63 -15.86
CA ILE A 475 18.85 6.83 -15.03
C ILE A 475 18.47 8.09 -15.80
N ILE A 476 18.95 8.22 -17.05
CA ILE A 476 18.67 9.38 -17.90
C ILE A 476 17.16 9.47 -18.19
N MET A 477 16.52 8.38 -18.59
CA MET A 477 15.11 8.35 -18.92
C MET A 477 14.22 8.62 -17.69
N ALA A 478 14.57 8.06 -16.52
CA ALA A 478 13.86 8.36 -15.28
C ALA A 478 13.85 9.87 -14.97
N ARG A 479 15.03 10.51 -15.08
CA ARG A 479 15.18 11.94 -14.81
C ARG A 479 14.48 12.82 -15.84
N THR A 480 14.58 12.48 -17.11
CA THR A 480 13.91 13.19 -18.21
C THR A 480 12.39 13.09 -18.10
N PHE A 481 11.85 11.89 -17.88
CA PHE A 481 10.41 11.70 -17.76
C PHE A 481 9.81 12.40 -16.55
N LYS A 482 10.51 12.41 -15.42
CA LYS A 482 10.09 13.18 -14.24
C LYS A 482 10.00 14.68 -14.56
N GLY A 483 11.03 15.24 -15.18
CA GLY A 483 11.10 16.67 -15.51
C GLY A 483 10.11 17.14 -16.58
N LEU A 484 9.78 16.27 -17.55
CA LEU A 484 8.84 16.58 -18.63
C LEU A 484 7.37 16.37 -18.23
N PHE A 485 7.03 15.24 -17.60
CA PHE A 485 5.64 14.81 -17.44
C PHE A 485 5.07 15.04 -16.03
N PHE A 486 5.89 15.23 -15.00
CA PHE A 486 5.45 15.17 -13.61
C PHE A 486 6.12 16.20 -12.69
N ARG A 487 5.88 17.49 -12.95
CA ARG A 487 6.52 18.65 -12.28
C ARG A 487 6.09 18.95 -10.82
N GLU A 488 5.15 18.22 -10.22
CA GLU A 488 4.64 18.53 -8.87
C GLU A 488 4.96 17.46 -7.80
N GLU A 489 5.04 17.97 -6.56
CA GLU A 489 5.57 17.52 -5.26
C GLU A 489 5.83 16.03 -5.01
N VAL A 490 6.97 15.80 -4.33
CA VAL A 490 7.41 14.52 -3.80
C VAL A 490 6.56 14.24 -2.57
N ALA A 491 5.78 13.16 -2.57
CA ALA A 491 5.06 12.75 -1.37
C ALA A 491 6.07 12.60 -0.21
N PRO A 492 5.83 13.20 0.96
CA PRO A 492 6.72 13.04 2.11
C PRO A 492 6.81 11.55 2.46
N LEU A 493 8.04 11.05 2.56
CA LEU A 493 8.32 9.64 2.81
C LEU A 493 7.96 9.28 4.26
N ILE A 494 6.78 8.72 4.47
CA ILE A 494 6.47 7.96 5.68
C ILE A 494 6.57 6.48 5.30
N MET A 495 7.75 5.88 5.56
CA MET A 495 7.97 4.45 5.33
C MET A 495 8.07 3.75 6.68
N GLU A 496 7.08 2.95 7.07
CA GLU A 496 7.28 2.10 8.24
C GLU A 496 8.08 0.87 7.88
N LEU A 497 8.95 0.51 8.83
CA LEU A 497 9.59 -0.78 8.89
C LEU A 497 8.59 -1.71 9.60
N PRO A 498 7.84 -2.58 8.88
CA PRO A 498 6.93 -3.53 9.52
C PRO A 498 7.73 -4.44 10.46
N PRO A 499 7.16 -4.93 11.56
CA PRO A 499 7.88 -5.90 12.41
C PRO A 499 8.27 -7.13 11.58
N TYR A 500 9.40 -7.78 11.91
CA TYR A 500 9.75 -9.07 11.29
C TYR A 500 8.64 -10.08 11.55
N ARG A 501 8.18 -10.73 10.49
CA ARG A 501 7.16 -11.79 10.54
C ARG A 501 7.75 -13.06 9.95
N LEU A 502 7.26 -14.21 10.40
CA LEU A 502 7.49 -15.43 9.64
C LEU A 502 6.59 -15.37 8.40
N PRO A 503 7.16 -15.45 7.18
CA PRO A 503 6.41 -15.41 5.93
C PRO A 503 5.53 -16.66 5.74
#